data_AF-A0A1Q3S460-F1
#
_entry.id   AF-A0A1Q3S460-F1
#
_cell.length_a   1.000
_cell.length_b   1.000
_cell.length_c   1.000
_cell.angle_alpha   90.00
_cell.angle_beta   90.00
_cell.angle_gamma   90.00
#
_symmetry.space_group_name_H-M   'P 1'
#
loop_
_entity.id
_entity.type
_entity.pdbx_description
1 polymer ?
#
loop_
_entity_poly.entity_id
_entity_poly.type
_entity_poly.pdbx_seq_one_letter_code
_entity_poly.pdbx_strand_id
1 'polypeptide(L)'
;MTQGRWLKVGKLNIREEIRKQPMKFIQDALNPENFELYDPNTGEITPTTKKHIKGLERAAVWEAHHVEDRIRDYYNGVPCVWLAEDIELFNSIE
;
A
#
# COMPACT_ATOMS: atom_id res chain seq x y z
N MET A 1 -18.06 3.02 -6.01
CA MET A 1 -18.79 4.23 -5.53
C MET A 1 -18.24 4.58 -4.16
N THR A 2 -18.06 5.86 -3.81
CA THR A 2 -17.69 6.23 -2.43
C THR A 2 -18.88 5.93 -1.50
N GLN A 3 -18.61 5.59 -0.24
CA GLN A 3 -19.65 5.39 0.79
C GLN A 3 -20.30 6.72 1.26
N GLY A 4 -20.29 7.77 0.42
CA GLY A 4 -20.80 9.10 0.78
C GLY A 4 -19.93 9.92 1.73
N ARG A 5 -18.83 9.38 2.26
CA ARG A 5 -17.93 10.08 3.19
C ARG A 5 -17.25 11.32 2.59
N TRP A 6 -16.81 11.24 1.33
CA TRP A 6 -16.15 12.34 0.64
C TRP A 6 -17.09 13.08 -0.30
N LEU A 7 -17.08 14.41 -0.19
CA LEU A 7 -17.75 15.29 -1.14
C LEU A 7 -17.11 15.12 -2.52
N LYS A 8 -17.93 14.85 -3.53
CA LYS A 8 -17.47 14.79 -4.92
C LYS A 8 -17.30 16.22 -5.44
N VAL A 9 -16.05 16.65 -5.62
CA VAL A 9 -15.73 18.02 -6.07
C VAL A 9 -15.47 18.13 -7.59
N GLY A 10 -15.37 17.00 -8.30
CA GLY A 10 -15.13 16.99 -9.75
C GLY A 10 -14.81 15.59 -10.29
N LYS A 11 -14.49 15.53 -11.58
CA LYS A 11 -14.05 14.32 -12.29
C LYS A 11 -12.96 14.69 -13.29
N LEU A 12 -11.89 13.92 -13.34
CA LEU A 12 -10.80 14.06 -14.30
C LEU A 12 -10.53 12.71 -14.95
N ASN A 13 -10.00 12.71 -16.18
CA ASN A 13 -9.44 11.51 -16.77
C ASN A 13 -8.20 11.05 -15.98
N ILE A 14 -7.97 9.75 -15.93
CA ILE A 14 -6.75 9.19 -15.33
C ILE A 14 -5.57 9.71 -16.16
N ARG A 15 -4.54 10.23 -15.47
CA ARG A 15 -3.33 10.71 -16.14
C ARG A 15 -2.47 9.52 -16.58
N GLU A 16 -1.81 9.62 -17.72
CA GLU A 16 -1.07 8.49 -18.30
C GLU A 16 0.03 7.98 -17.35
N GLU A 17 0.65 8.85 -16.55
CA GLU A 17 1.71 8.48 -15.60
C GLU A 17 1.24 7.58 -14.45
N ILE A 18 -0.05 7.58 -14.12
CA ILE A 18 -0.66 6.74 -13.07
C ILE A 18 -1.59 5.67 -13.65
N ARG A 19 -1.59 5.50 -14.98
CA ARG A 19 -2.43 4.51 -15.66
C ARG A 19 -2.04 3.08 -15.32
N LYS A 20 -0.74 2.85 -15.11
CA LYS A 20 -0.21 1.57 -14.61
C LYS A 20 0.02 1.68 -13.11
N GLN A 21 -0.60 0.79 -12.36
CA GLN A 21 -0.40 0.71 -10.92
C GLN A 21 0.97 0.09 -10.59
N PRO A 22 1.67 0.57 -9.54
CA PRO A 22 2.93 -0.03 -9.11
C PRO A 22 2.71 -1.45 -8.58
N MET A 23 3.75 -2.27 -8.66
CA MET A 23 3.79 -3.60 -8.02
C MET A 23 3.58 -3.47 -6.51
N LYS A 24 2.98 -4.49 -5.91
CA LYS A 24 2.76 -4.58 -4.47
C LYS A 24 3.34 -5.88 -3.94
N PHE A 25 3.42 -6.01 -2.62
CA PHE A 25 3.77 -7.28 -2.00
C PHE A 25 2.65 -7.81 -1.12
N ILE A 26 2.61 -9.12 -0.95
CA ILE A 26 1.78 -9.82 0.03
C ILE A 26 2.75 -10.48 1.01
N GLN A 27 2.43 -10.40 2.31
CA GLN A 27 3.13 -11.14 3.36
C GLN A 27 2.16 -12.16 3.94
N ASP A 28 2.59 -13.42 4.04
CA ASP A 28 1.79 -14.46 4.67
C ASP A 28 1.68 -14.17 6.17
N ALA A 29 0.44 -14.02 6.65
CA ALA A 29 0.16 -13.71 8.05
C ALA A 29 0.48 -14.88 9.01
N LEU A 30 0.49 -16.12 8.51
CA LEU A 30 0.84 -17.31 9.29
C LEU A 30 2.34 -17.62 9.25
N ASN A 31 3.00 -17.26 8.14
CA ASN A 31 4.44 -17.42 7.96
C ASN A 31 5.08 -16.10 7.52
N PRO A 32 5.39 -15.17 8.45
CA PRO A 32 5.82 -13.81 8.12
C PRO A 32 7.09 -13.69 7.26
N GLU A 33 7.87 -14.77 7.13
CA GLU A 33 9.05 -14.84 6.26
C GLU A 33 8.72 -15.14 4.78
N ASN A 34 7.47 -15.53 4.49
CA ASN A 34 7.00 -15.79 3.13
C ASN A 34 6.41 -14.52 2.53
N PHE A 35 6.96 -14.12 1.38
CA PHE A 35 6.54 -12.95 0.64
C PHE A 35 6.17 -13.32 -0.80
N GLU A 36 5.20 -12.60 -1.35
CA GLU A 36 4.81 -12.71 -2.74
C GLU A 36 4.77 -11.32 -3.38
N LEU A 37 5.13 -11.26 -4.67
CA LEU A 37 5.00 -10.09 -5.50
C LEU A 37 3.66 -10.15 -6.22
N TYR A 38 2.89 -9.06 -6.16
CA TYR A 38 1.57 -8.95 -6.74
C TYR A 38 1.53 -7.85 -7.82
N ASP A 39 1.13 -8.22 -9.04
CA ASP A 39 0.82 -7.24 -10.11
C ASP A 39 -0.67 -6.88 -10.08
N PRO A 40 -1.04 -5.67 -9.60
CA PRO A 40 -2.43 -5.25 -9.57
C PRO A 40 -3.05 -4.98 -10.95
N ASN A 41 -2.26 -4.96 -12.03
CA ASN A 41 -2.73 -4.74 -13.39
C ASN A 41 -3.10 -6.05 -14.10
N THR A 42 -2.49 -7.18 -13.72
CA THR A 42 -2.72 -8.49 -14.35
C THR A 42 -3.36 -9.50 -13.38
N GLY A 43 -3.19 -9.31 -12.07
CA GLY A 43 -3.59 -10.27 -11.05
C GLY A 43 -2.55 -11.34 -10.75
N GLU A 44 -1.38 -11.30 -11.40
CA GLU A 44 -0.32 -12.29 -11.20
C GLU A 44 0.31 -12.17 -9.82
N ILE A 45 0.57 -13.34 -9.19
CA ILE A 45 1.22 -13.46 -7.89
C ILE A 45 2.39 -14.44 -8.04
N THR A 46 3.58 -14.04 -7.58
CA THR A 46 4.79 -14.86 -7.65
C THR A 46 5.57 -14.82 -6.33
N PRO A 47 6.18 -15.93 -5.89
CA PRO A 47 7.03 -15.93 -4.69
C PRO A 47 8.20 -14.95 -4.82
N THR A 48 8.56 -14.28 -3.72
CA THR A 48 9.67 -13.31 -3.69
C THR A 48 10.37 -13.29 -2.33
N THR A 49 11.28 -12.33 -2.14
CA THR A 49 12.06 -12.16 -0.90
C THR A 49 11.88 -10.76 -0.33
N LYS A 50 12.08 -10.60 0.98
CA LYS A 50 12.06 -9.31 1.69
C LYS A 50 12.90 -8.22 1.00
N LYS A 51 14.09 -8.59 0.51
CA LYS A 51 14.99 -7.69 -0.23
C LYS A 51 14.37 -7.14 -1.51
N HIS A 52 13.62 -7.95 -2.25
CA HIS A 52 13.04 -7.56 -3.54
C HIS A 52 11.76 -6.74 -3.40
N ILE A 53 11.06 -6.85 -2.27
CA ILE A 53 9.83 -6.08 -2.00
C ILE A 53 10.10 -4.75 -1.30
N LYS A 54 11.35 -4.47 -0.92
CA LYS A 54 11.71 -3.22 -0.23
C LYS A 54 11.34 -2.02 -1.10
N GLY A 55 10.53 -1.13 -0.53
CA GLY A 55 10.03 0.07 -1.21
C GLY A 55 8.71 -0.11 -1.96
N LEU A 56 8.17 -1.34 -2.02
CA LEU A 56 6.79 -1.58 -2.48
C LEU A 56 5.80 -1.40 -1.32
N GLU A 57 4.56 -1.08 -1.64
CA GLU A 57 3.47 -1.10 -0.65
C GLU A 57 2.89 -2.50 -0.50
N ARG A 58 2.47 -2.84 0.73
CA ARG A 58 1.70 -4.05 0.99
C ARG A 58 0.36 -3.98 0.27
N ALA A 59 -0.06 -5.09 -0.33
CA ALA A 59 -1.40 -5.23 -0.86
C ALA A 59 -2.42 -5.18 0.30
N ALA A 60 -3.32 -4.22 0.26
CA ALA A 60 -4.31 -3.99 1.30
C ALA A 60 -5.63 -3.53 0.70
N VAL A 61 -6.72 -3.79 1.42
CA VAL A 61 -8.03 -3.18 1.16
C VAL A 61 -8.05 -1.78 1.77
N TRP A 62 -8.49 -0.81 0.98
CA TRP A 62 -8.46 0.59 1.38
C TRP A 62 -9.84 1.07 1.82
N GLU A 63 -9.92 1.53 3.06
CA GLU A 63 -11.04 2.30 3.57
C GLU A 63 -10.70 3.78 3.63
N ALA A 64 -11.72 4.63 3.68
CA ALA A 64 -11.52 6.07 3.61
C ALA A 64 -10.65 6.61 4.76
N HIS A 65 -10.77 6.05 5.96
CA HIS A 65 -9.97 6.46 7.11
C HIS A 65 -8.48 6.09 6.95
N HIS A 66 -8.14 4.99 6.26
CA HIS A 66 -6.74 4.67 5.94
C HIS A 66 -6.07 5.81 5.14
N VAL A 67 -6.81 6.41 4.20
CA VAL A 67 -6.31 7.52 3.37
C VAL A 67 -6.22 8.81 4.18
N GLU A 68 -7.25 9.14 4.94
CA GLU A 68 -7.32 10.35 5.77
C GLU A 68 -6.22 10.37 6.84
N ASP A 69 -6.01 9.25 7.53
CA ASP A 69 -4.98 9.12 8.54
C ASP A 69 -3.58 9.29 7.94
N ARG A 70 -3.30 8.63 6.80
CA ARG A 70 -1.99 8.78 6.11
C ARG A 70 -1.71 10.22 5.70
N ILE A 71 -2.70 10.93 5.16
CA ILE A 71 -2.54 12.35 4.77
C ILE A 71 -2.33 13.22 6.00
N ARG A 72 -3.18 13.09 7.03
CA ARG A 72 -3.07 13.88 8.27
C ARG A 72 -1.71 13.67 8.93
N ASP A 73 -1.31 12.41 9.10
CA ASP A 73 -0.11 12.05 9.85
C ASP A 73 1.16 12.49 9.08
N TYR A 74 1.15 12.41 7.74
CA TYR A 74 2.21 12.97 6.88
C TYR A 74 2.43 14.47 7.12
N TYR A 75 1.36 15.27 7.12
CA TYR A 75 1.47 16.72 7.35
C TYR A 75 1.78 17.09 8.79
N ASN A 76 1.45 16.23 9.76
CA ASN A 76 1.84 16.39 11.16
C ASN A 76 3.25 15.88 11.47
N GLY A 77 3.93 15.24 10.51
CA GLY A 77 5.27 14.67 10.71
C GLY A 77 5.30 13.51 11.71
N VAL A 78 4.17 12.81 11.89
CA VAL A 78 4.07 11.65 12.79
C VAL A 78 3.90 10.35 12.00
N PRO A 79 4.38 9.20 12.50
CA PRO A 79 4.17 7.92 11.85
C PRO A 79 2.67 7.58 11.77
N CYS A 80 2.23 7.12 10.60
CA CYS A 80 0.87 6.62 10.43
C CYS A 80 0.75 5.19 10.95
N VAL A 81 -0.29 4.91 11.75
CA VAL A 81 -0.51 3.58 12.35
C VAL A 81 -0.61 2.47 11.29
N TRP A 82 -1.18 2.77 10.12
CA TRP A 82 -1.33 1.83 9.00
C TRP A 82 -0.02 1.46 8.31
N LEU A 83 1.10 2.10 8.69
CA LEU A 83 2.44 1.82 8.21
C LEU A 83 3.33 1.21 9.28
N ALA A 84 2.85 1.04 10.53
CA ALA A 84 3.68 0.61 11.65
C ALA A 84 4.38 -0.74 11.38
N GLU A 85 3.62 -1.75 10.94
CA GLU A 85 4.16 -3.08 10.63
C GLU A 85 5.19 -3.03 9.49
N ASP A 86 4.91 -2.26 8.42
CA ASP A 86 5.82 -2.15 7.28
C ASP A 86 7.10 -1.40 7.68
N ILE A 87 7.00 -0.37 8.52
CA ILE A 87 8.14 0.36 9.07
C ILE A 87 9.01 -0.58 9.90
N GLU A 88 8.43 -1.36 10.81
CA GLU A 88 9.17 -2.35 11.60
C GLU A 88 9.82 -3.43 10.72
N LEU A 89 9.07 -3.93 9.73
CA LEU A 89 9.53 -4.92 8.77
C LEU A 89 10.79 -4.43 8.04
N PHE A 90 10.85 -3.19 7.59
CA PHE A 90 11.97 -2.68 6.78
C PHE A 90 13.05 -1.90 7.56
N ASN A 91 12.80 -1.54 8.83
CA ASN A 91 13.79 -0.92 9.71
C ASN A 91 14.56 -1.92 10.58
N SER A 92 14.11 -3.17 10.68
CA SER A 92 14.92 -4.23 11.29
C SER A 92 16.22 -4.41 10.49
N ILE A 93 17.37 -4.27 11.17
CA ILE A 93 18.69 -4.52 10.60
C ILE A 93 18.77 -6.02 10.30
N GLU A 94 19.00 -6.39 9.04
CA GLU A 94 19.38 -7.76 8.64
C GLU A 94 20.79 -8.12 9.14
#